data_AF-A0A820LNX1-F1
#
_entry.id   AF-A0A820LNX1-F1
#
_cell.length_a   1.000
_cell.length_b   1.000
_cell.length_c   1.000
_cell.angle_alpha   90.00
_cell.angle_beta   90.00
_cell.angle_gamma   90.00
#
_symmetry.space_group_name_H-M   'P 1'
#
loop_
_entity.id
_entity.type
_entity.pdbx_description
1 polymer ?
#
loop_
_entity_poly.entity_id
_entity_poly.type
_entity_poly.pdbx_seq_one_letter_code
_entity_poly.pdbx_strand_id
1 'polypeptide(L)'
;LGQMPALEVHGTKLLQSLTIARFLAKQFHLAARWEPDETKREELTKKFLAEELPKHLQNLETLGKLYDNGGPFFVGNHLTWADLYFYEIGANMLQVDANCLDNFPWLKQNRAEVEKQPKIAEYLKNRPKTKF
;
A
#
# COMPACT_ATOMS: atom_id res chain seq x y z
N LEU A 1 -14.22 6.55 -27.47
CA LEU A 1 -14.63 5.62 -26.38
C LEU A 1 -13.82 4.33 -26.53
N GLY A 2 -12.67 4.24 -25.85
CA GLY A 2 -11.69 3.15 -26.06
C GLY A 2 -10.56 3.12 -25.03
N GLN A 3 -10.77 3.75 -23.86
CA GLN A 3 -9.79 3.71 -22.79
C GLN A 3 -10.06 2.52 -21.87
N MET A 4 -9.05 1.65 -21.74
CA MET A 4 -8.97 0.62 -20.71
C MET A 4 -8.40 1.23 -19.42
N PRO A 5 -8.68 0.66 -18.23
CA PRO A 5 -9.45 -0.57 -17.99
C PRO A 5 -10.97 -0.36 -17.91
N ALA A 6 -11.71 -1.43 -18.22
CA ALA A 6 -13.17 -1.54 -18.09
C ALA A 6 -13.50 -2.78 -17.24
N LEU A 7 -14.46 -2.66 -16.32
CA LEU A 7 -14.98 -3.77 -15.50
C LEU A 7 -16.48 -3.89 -15.75
N GLU A 8 -16.99 -5.11 -15.89
CA GLU A 8 -18.42 -5.35 -16.02
C GLU A 8 -18.94 -6.12 -14.80
N VAL A 9 -19.92 -5.56 -14.10
CA VAL A 9 -20.53 -6.16 -12.90
C VAL A 9 -22.05 -6.14 -13.09
N HIS A 10 -22.67 -7.32 -13.08
CA HIS A 10 -24.13 -7.49 -13.27
C HIS A 10 -24.70 -6.78 -14.51
N GLY A 11 -23.98 -6.81 -15.63
CA GLY A 11 -24.38 -6.14 -16.88
C GLY A 11 -24.16 -4.62 -16.90
N THR A 12 -23.60 -4.04 -15.85
CA THR A 12 -23.19 -2.62 -15.82
C THR A 12 -21.71 -2.49 -16.13
N LYS A 13 -21.37 -1.73 -17.19
CA LYS A 13 -19.99 -1.49 -17.62
C LYS A 13 -19.40 -0.26 -16.92
N LEU A 14 -18.48 -0.49 -15.99
CA LEU A 14 -17.70 0.54 -15.33
C LEU A 14 -16.45 0.85 -16.16
N LEU A 15 -16.32 2.11 -16.54
CA LEU A 15 -15.17 2.67 -17.25
C LEU A 15 -14.42 3.58 -16.28
N GLN A 16 -13.11 3.78 -16.50
CA GLN A 16 -12.17 4.53 -15.65
C GLN A 16 -11.62 3.72 -14.47
N SER A 17 -10.28 3.61 -14.42
CA SER A 17 -9.55 2.87 -13.39
C SER A 17 -9.92 3.27 -11.96
N LEU A 18 -10.12 4.56 -11.70
CA LEU A 18 -10.48 5.06 -10.37
C LEU A 18 -11.93 4.71 -9.98
N THR A 19 -12.87 4.71 -10.93
CA THR A 19 -14.26 4.29 -10.69
C THR A 19 -14.31 2.79 -10.38
N ILE A 20 -13.56 1.98 -11.13
CA ILE A 20 -13.43 0.55 -10.92
C ILE A 20 -12.81 0.26 -9.55
N ALA A 21 -11.71 0.93 -9.21
CA ALA A 21 -11.05 0.79 -7.92
C ALA A 21 -11.98 1.16 -6.76
N ARG A 22 -12.74 2.27 -6.85
CA ARG A 22 -13.71 2.67 -5.81
C ARG A 22 -14.86 1.68 -5.68
N PHE A 23 -15.40 1.20 -6.80
CA PHE A 23 -16.48 0.23 -6.82
C PHE A 23 -16.05 -1.08 -6.14
N LEU A 24 -14.91 -1.63 -6.55
CA LEU A 24 -14.35 -2.85 -5.96
C LEU A 24 -14.02 -2.64 -4.49
N ALA A 25 -13.40 -1.52 -4.13
CA ALA A 25 -13.04 -1.27 -2.75
C ALA A 25 -14.28 -1.09 -1.85
N LYS A 26 -15.38 -0.53 -2.36
CA LYS A 26 -16.67 -0.51 -1.65
C LYS A 26 -17.29 -1.91 -1.54
N GLN A 27 -17.24 -2.70 -2.62
CA GLN A 27 -17.78 -4.06 -2.64
C GLN A 27 -17.04 -5.02 -1.70
N PHE A 28 -15.72 -4.88 -1.60
CA PHE A 28 -14.87 -5.75 -0.77
C PHE A 28 -14.53 -5.15 0.60
N HIS A 29 -15.19 -4.06 0.99
CA HIS A 29 -14.95 -3.35 2.26
C HIS A 29 -13.49 -2.86 2.45
N LEU A 30 -12.74 -2.69 1.35
CA LEU A 30 -11.35 -2.22 1.34
C LEU A 30 -11.24 -0.68 1.37
N ALA A 31 -12.36 0.02 1.58
CA ALA A 31 -12.52 1.43 1.28
C ALA A 31 -12.93 2.30 2.47
N ALA A 32 -12.35 2.09 3.66
CA ALA A 32 -12.59 3.01 4.79
C ALA A 32 -12.40 4.47 4.34
N ARG A 33 -11.34 4.74 3.58
CA ARG A 33 -11.02 6.06 2.99
C ARG A 33 -12.12 6.68 2.11
N TRP A 34 -13.00 5.88 1.49
CA TRP A 34 -14.05 6.35 0.58
C TRP A 34 -15.47 6.18 1.14
N GLU A 35 -15.60 5.82 2.41
CA GLU A 35 -16.90 5.83 3.08
C GLU A 35 -17.37 7.30 3.24
N PRO A 36 -18.55 7.66 2.70
CA PRO A 36 -19.07 9.03 2.77
C PRO A 36 -19.48 9.46 4.18
N ASP A 37 -19.90 8.52 5.02
CA ASP A 37 -20.21 8.79 6.43
C ASP A 37 -18.91 8.88 7.25
N GLU A 38 -18.70 10.02 7.90
CA GLU A 38 -17.47 10.31 8.64
C GLU A 38 -17.28 9.39 9.85
N THR A 39 -18.35 9.14 10.62
CA THR A 39 -18.33 8.27 11.79
C THR A 39 -17.96 6.84 11.39
N LYS A 40 -18.64 6.33 10.36
CA LYS A 40 -18.40 4.97 9.86
C LYS A 40 -17.02 4.82 9.21
N ARG A 41 -16.52 5.86 8.53
CA ARG A 41 -15.14 5.91 8.03
C ARG A 41 -14.14 5.79 9.17
N GLU A 42 -14.33 6.55 10.25
CA GLU A 42 -13.45 6.47 11.42
C GLU A 42 -13.48 5.10 12.07
N GLU A 43 -14.66 4.50 12.24
CA GLU A 43 -14.82 3.16 12.80
C GLU A 43 -14.10 2.09 11.96
N LEU A 44 -14.31 2.11 10.64
CA LEU A 44 -13.64 1.19 9.71
C LEU A 44 -12.12 1.40 9.71
N THR A 45 -11.67 2.64 9.79
CA THR A 45 -10.24 2.98 9.87
C THR A 45 -9.64 2.45 11.17
N LYS A 46 -10.29 2.69 12.31
CA LYS A 46 -9.85 2.18 13.62
C LYS A 46 -9.77 0.65 13.64
N LYS A 47 -10.80 -0.02 13.10
CA LYS A 47 -10.81 -1.49 13.00
C LYS A 47 -9.66 -2.00 12.12
N PHE A 48 -9.48 -1.42 10.95
CA PHE A 48 -8.38 -1.79 10.06
C PHE A 48 -7.01 -1.62 10.74
N LEU A 49 -6.78 -0.49 11.41
CA LEU A 49 -5.52 -0.20 12.10
C LEU A 49 -5.27 -1.13 13.29
N ALA A 50 -6.30 -1.47 14.05
CA ALA A 50 -6.17 -2.26 15.27
C ALA A 50 -6.04 -3.77 14.98
N GLU A 51 -6.74 -4.28 13.96
CA GLU A 51 -6.88 -5.72 13.74
C GLU A 51 -6.15 -6.20 12.47
N GLU A 52 -6.41 -5.56 11.33
CA GLU A 52 -5.99 -6.06 10.02
C GLU A 52 -4.55 -5.64 9.69
N LEU A 53 -4.21 -4.37 9.92
CA LEU A 53 -2.90 -3.82 9.59
C LEU A 53 -1.75 -4.57 10.28
N PRO A 54 -1.77 -4.85 11.60
CA PRO A 54 -0.68 -5.57 12.25
C PRO A 54 -0.52 -6.98 11.69
N LYS A 55 -1.62 -7.66 11.36
CA LYS A 55 -1.60 -8.99 10.75
C LYS A 55 -1.00 -8.96 9.34
N HIS A 56 -1.36 -7.98 8.52
CA HIS A 56 -0.80 -7.82 7.18
C HIS A 56 0.70 -7.48 7.22
N LEU A 57 1.11 -6.58 8.11
CA LEU A 57 2.52 -6.23 8.31
C LEU A 57 3.31 -7.43 8.83
N GLN A 58 2.76 -8.21 9.76
CA GLN A 58 3.39 -9.44 10.22
C GLN A 58 3.59 -10.46 9.09
N ASN A 59 2.60 -10.61 8.21
CA ASN A 59 2.74 -11.48 7.04
C ASN A 59 3.83 -10.99 6.09
N LEU A 60 3.90 -9.68 5.81
CA LEU A 60 4.93 -9.10 4.96
C LEU A 60 6.33 -9.23 5.57
N GLU A 61 6.48 -8.99 6.87
CA GLU A 61 7.72 -9.19 7.62
C GLU A 61 8.20 -10.65 7.52
N THR A 62 7.27 -11.61 7.65
CA THR A 62 7.59 -13.05 7.49
C THR A 62 7.98 -13.39 6.06
N LEU A 63 7.26 -12.88 5.06
CA LEU A 63 7.55 -13.14 3.64
C LEU A 63 8.91 -12.56 3.24
N GLY A 64 9.21 -11.34 3.69
CA GLY A 64 10.50 -10.71 3.47
C GLY A 64 11.65 -11.58 3.96
N LYS A 65 11.62 -11.96 5.25
CA LYS A 65 12.64 -12.83 5.85
C LYS A 65 12.74 -14.22 5.21
N LEU A 66 11.65 -14.73 4.62
CA LEU A 66 11.63 -16.04 4.00
C LEU A 66 12.29 -16.04 2.61
N TYR A 67 12.08 -14.96 1.84
CA TYR A 67 12.47 -14.89 0.42
C TYR A 67 13.62 -13.91 0.15
N ASP A 68 14.11 -13.21 1.16
CA ASP A 68 15.25 -12.30 1.02
C ASP A 68 16.53 -13.01 0.57
N ASN A 69 16.68 -14.31 0.84
CA ASN A 69 17.91 -15.08 0.62
C ASN A 69 19.16 -14.35 1.19
N GLY A 70 19.01 -13.71 2.35
CA GLY A 70 20.04 -12.90 3.01
C GLY A 70 20.16 -11.46 2.51
N GLY A 71 19.25 -11.02 1.64
CA GLY A 71 19.21 -9.69 1.07
C GLY A 71 18.35 -8.68 1.84
N PRO A 72 18.36 -7.41 1.44
CA PRO A 72 17.49 -6.39 2.02
C PRO A 72 16.13 -6.26 1.30
N PHE A 73 15.89 -7.02 0.24
CA PHE A 73 14.71 -6.91 -0.62
C PHE A 73 13.81 -8.13 -0.49
N PHE A 74 12.53 -7.99 -0.88
CA PHE A 74 11.55 -9.08 -0.78
C PHE A 74 11.95 -10.34 -1.55
N VAL A 75 12.80 -10.22 -2.58
CA VAL A 75 13.30 -11.35 -3.36
C VAL A 75 14.79 -11.19 -3.63
N GLY A 76 15.62 -11.89 -2.88
CA GLY A 76 17.07 -11.85 -3.05
C GLY A 76 17.70 -10.48 -2.76
N ASN A 77 18.75 -10.16 -3.52
CA ASN A 77 19.62 -9.01 -3.26
C ASN A 77 19.37 -7.80 -4.18
N HIS A 78 18.29 -7.79 -4.96
CA HIS A 78 18.02 -6.71 -5.92
C HIS A 78 16.63 -6.11 -5.70
N LEU A 79 16.54 -4.80 -5.92
CA LEU A 79 15.26 -4.09 -5.90
C LEU A 79 14.30 -4.72 -6.91
N THR A 80 13.10 -5.05 -6.46
CA THR A 80 12.00 -5.54 -7.30
C THR A 80 10.79 -4.62 -7.21
N TRP A 81 9.79 -4.90 -8.05
CA TRP A 81 8.52 -4.19 -7.98
C TRP A 81 7.77 -4.42 -6.65
N ALA A 82 8.00 -5.54 -5.96
CA ALA A 82 7.39 -5.80 -4.66
C ALA A 82 7.84 -4.78 -3.60
N ASP A 83 9.13 -4.44 -3.60
CA ASP A 83 9.72 -3.44 -2.71
C ASP A 83 9.14 -2.05 -2.97
N LEU A 84 9.01 -1.67 -4.24
CA LEU A 84 8.41 -0.39 -4.64
C LEU A 84 6.93 -0.30 -4.25
N TYR A 85 6.18 -1.37 -4.46
CA TYR A 85 4.76 -1.42 -4.13
C TYR A 85 4.55 -1.31 -2.61
N PHE A 86 5.33 -2.05 -1.82
CA PHE A 86 5.31 -1.93 -0.37
C PHE A 86 5.76 -0.53 0.09
N TYR A 87 6.79 0.04 -0.54
CA TYR A 87 7.26 1.39 -0.22
C TYR A 87 6.15 2.43 -0.39
N GLU A 88 5.42 2.39 -1.51
CA GLU A 88 4.36 3.36 -1.80
C GLU A 88 3.13 3.14 -0.90
N ILE A 89 2.67 1.91 -0.73
CA ILE A 89 1.51 1.63 0.13
C ILE A 89 1.81 1.94 1.59
N GLY A 90 3.00 1.56 2.07
CA GLY A 90 3.40 1.84 3.44
C GLY A 90 3.55 3.34 3.74
N ALA A 91 3.77 4.20 2.72
CA ALA A 91 3.76 5.64 2.93
C ALA A 91 2.37 6.14 3.37
N ASN A 92 1.29 5.59 2.82
CA ASN A 92 -0.08 5.90 3.25
C ASN A 92 -0.34 5.38 4.68
N MET A 93 0.17 4.20 5.02
CA MET A 93 0.02 3.63 6.38
C MET A 93 0.75 4.48 7.42
N LEU A 94 1.97 4.91 7.13
CA LEU A 94 2.79 5.77 8.00
C LEU A 94 2.21 7.17 8.21
N GLN A 95 1.39 7.67 7.26
CA GLN A 95 0.65 8.91 7.46
C GLN A 95 -0.48 8.77 8.49
N VAL A 96 -1.04 7.55 8.63
CA VAL A 96 -2.13 7.28 9.57
C VAL A 96 -1.59 6.91 10.94
N ASP A 97 -0.58 6.05 11.00
CA ASP A 97 0.17 5.72 12.21
C ASP A 97 1.66 5.65 11.89
N ALA A 98 2.40 6.67 12.34
CA ALA A 98 3.84 6.78 12.11
C ALA A 98 4.65 5.64 12.75
N ASN A 99 4.08 4.96 13.75
CA ASN A 99 4.74 3.91 14.52
C ASN A 99 4.31 2.51 14.07
N CYS A 100 3.47 2.39 13.01
CA CYS A 100 2.91 1.10 12.61
C CYS A 100 3.98 0.07 12.19
N LEU A 101 5.19 0.52 11.82
CA LEU A 101 6.32 -0.34 11.46
C LEU A 101 7.28 -0.64 12.63
N ASP A 102 7.02 -0.16 13.86
CA ASP A 102 8.02 -0.23 14.93
C ASP A 102 8.40 -1.65 15.34
N ASN A 103 7.40 -2.54 15.32
CA ASN A 103 7.56 -3.96 15.61
C ASN A 103 8.03 -4.80 14.41
N PHE A 104 8.28 -4.17 13.26
CA PHE A 104 8.61 -4.84 12.00
C PHE A 104 9.96 -4.35 11.45
N PRO A 105 11.09 -4.76 12.07
CA PRO A 105 12.41 -4.23 11.75
C PRO A 105 12.87 -4.56 10.32
N TRP A 106 12.50 -5.72 9.77
CA TRP A 106 12.88 -6.08 8.39
C TRP A 106 12.15 -5.16 7.40
N LEU A 107 10.85 -4.89 7.61
CA LEU A 107 10.12 -3.94 6.77
C LEU A 107 10.69 -2.53 6.85
N LYS A 108 11.13 -2.08 8.04
CA LYS A 108 11.83 -0.78 8.19
C LYS A 108 13.14 -0.76 7.39
N GLN A 109 13.94 -1.82 7.48
CA GLN A 109 15.18 -1.95 6.73
C GLN A 109 14.93 -1.93 5.22
N ASN A 110 13.98 -2.74 4.73
CA ASN A 110 13.62 -2.79 3.32
C ASN A 110 13.30 -1.39 2.77
N ARG A 111 12.45 -0.62 3.47
CA ARG A 111 12.12 0.76 3.08
C ARG A 111 13.35 1.66 3.02
N ALA A 112 14.24 1.58 4.02
CA ALA A 112 15.47 2.37 4.02
C ALA A 112 16.38 2.01 2.83
N GLU A 113 16.44 0.74 2.45
CA GLU A 113 17.24 0.27 1.31
C GLU A 113 16.63 0.66 -0.05
N VAL A 114 15.29 0.76 -0.14
CA VAL A 114 14.58 1.36 -1.27
C VAL A 114 14.92 2.85 -1.40
N GLU A 115 14.91 3.60 -0.30
CA GLU A 115 15.22 5.05 -0.31
C GLU A 115 16.66 5.36 -0.72
N LYS A 116 17.60 4.45 -0.42
CA LYS A 116 19.01 4.58 -0.82
C LYS A 116 19.24 4.42 -2.32
N GLN A 117 18.29 3.88 -3.07
CA GLN A 117 18.47 3.68 -4.52
C GLN A 117 18.59 5.03 -5.23
N PRO A 118 19.66 5.31 -6.01
CA PRO A 118 19.95 6.65 -6.51
C PRO A 118 18.79 7.31 -7.28
N LYS A 119 18.14 6.56 -8.18
CA LYS A 119 17.01 7.05 -8.96
C LYS A 119 15.76 7.32 -8.10
N ILE A 120 15.57 6.54 -7.04
CA ILE A 120 14.45 6.71 -6.11
C ILE A 120 14.71 7.92 -5.22
N ALA A 121 15.91 8.04 -4.64
CA ALA A 121 16.32 9.19 -3.86
C ALA A 121 16.15 10.51 -4.63
N GLU A 122 16.59 10.53 -5.90
CA GLU A 122 16.42 11.68 -6.79
C GLU A 122 14.93 12.00 -7.04
N TYR A 123 14.12 10.98 -7.33
CA TYR A 123 12.68 11.16 -7.50
C TYR A 123 12.00 11.69 -6.23
N LEU A 124 12.31 11.11 -5.06
CA LEU A 124 11.72 11.52 -3.77
C LEU A 124 12.07 12.97 -3.41
N LYS A 125 13.25 13.45 -3.82
CA LYS A 125 13.66 14.86 -3.63
C LYS A 125 12.85 15.82 -4.50
N ASN A 126 12.51 15.40 -5.72
CA ASN A 126 11.89 16.26 -6.73
C ASN A 126 10.37 16.09 -6.83
N ARG A 127 9.79 15.02 -6.26
CA ARG A 127 8.36 14.73 -6.41
C ARG A 127 7.51 15.83 -5.77
N PRO A 128 6.43 16.30 -6.44
CA PRO A 128 5.50 17.24 -5.85
C PRO A 128 4.88 16.68 -4.57
N LYS A 129 4.73 17.52 -3.55
CA LYS A 129 3.93 17.16 -2.36
C LYS A 129 2.45 17.24 -2.73
N THR A 130 1.83 16.10 -2.93
CA THR A 130 0.38 16.00 -3.14
C THR A 130 -0.31 15.62 -1.85
N LYS A 131 -1.58 16.03 -1.69
CA LYS A 131 -2.42 15.57 -0.58
C LYS A 131 -2.83 14.10 -0.73
N PHE A 132 -2.74 13.58 -1.96
CA PHE A 132 -3.15 12.24 -2.37
C PHE A 132 -2.19 11.70 -3.42
#